data_AF-A0AAE0EKU0-F1
#
_entry.id   AF-A0AAE0EKU0-F1
#
_cell.length_a   1.000
_cell.length_b   1.000
_cell.length_c   1.000
_cell.angle_alpha   90.00
_cell.angle_beta   90.00
_cell.angle_gamma   90.00
#
_symmetry.space_group_name_H-M   'P 1'
#
loop_
_entity.id
_entity.type
_entity.pdbx_description
1 polymer ?
#
loop_
_entity_poly.entity_id
_entity_poly.type
_entity_poly.pdbx_seq_one_letter_code
_entity_poly.pdbx_strand_id
1 'polypeptide(L)'
;MSGAGAPDFFYREAQRLGYLARSAFKLLQIQKQYKLIKPGSSVLDLGCAPGAWLQVACQSLGPLKNGGSVVGIDIKKVKVPSLHCDARVQTVSADVMNMPKKQVRALSPQQKGFSVILSDMCPSVSGIPIKDAALSAELGMQALGLAVGQASSAYPAEDIHREGQLDGSDSGPADGGLLQQGGHLVIKLLESEDVQGVKFTSSGRYNLLLVSKMCSLSSLCHSQSSAKFANHSSGRHHG
;
A
#
# COMPACT_ATOMS: atom_id res chain seq x y z
N MET A 1 10.83 35.21 -1.00
CA MET A 1 11.54 34.25 -1.89
C MET A 1 12.42 33.38 -0.98
N SER A 2 11.84 32.34 -0.37
CA SER A 2 11.97 30.92 -0.76
C SER A 2 13.38 30.34 -0.56
N GLY A 3 13.73 30.02 0.68
CA GLY A 3 14.84 29.15 1.02
C GLY A 3 14.41 27.68 0.93
N ALA A 4 14.38 27.12 -0.28
CA ALA A 4 14.31 25.68 -0.45
C ALA A 4 15.65 25.10 0.01
N GLY A 5 15.69 24.59 1.25
CA GLY A 5 16.84 23.85 1.78
C GLY A 5 17.21 22.69 0.85
N ALA A 6 18.51 22.43 0.73
CA ALA A 6 19.03 21.39 -0.16
C ALA A 6 18.29 20.06 0.08
N PRO A 7 17.79 19.38 -0.97
CA PRO A 7 17.08 18.12 -0.80
C PRO A 7 18.01 17.09 -0.14
N ASP A 8 17.47 16.39 0.87
CA ASP A 8 18.21 15.37 1.60
C ASP A 8 18.72 14.26 0.67
N PHE A 9 19.76 13.55 1.11
CA PHE A 9 20.40 12.49 0.31
C PHE A 9 19.39 11.46 -0.25
N PHE A 10 18.37 11.09 0.53
CA PHE A 10 17.38 10.08 0.14
C PHE A 10 16.46 10.59 -0.97
N TYR A 11 16.11 11.88 -0.96
CA TYR A 11 15.36 12.47 -2.06
C TYR A 11 16.15 12.39 -3.37
N ARG A 12 17.42 12.79 -3.34
CA ARG A 12 18.31 12.75 -4.53
C ARG A 12 18.49 11.32 -5.02
N GLU A 13 18.68 10.37 -4.10
CA GLU A 13 18.86 8.97 -4.45
C GLU A 13 17.58 8.34 -5.03
N ALA A 14 16.41 8.70 -4.51
CA ALA A 14 15.13 8.28 -5.08
C ALA A 14 14.98 8.78 -6.51
N GLN A 15 15.26 10.06 -6.76
CA GLN A 15 15.25 10.63 -8.12
C GLN A 15 16.25 9.92 -9.05
N ARG A 16 17.48 9.67 -8.59
CA ARG A 16 18.52 8.96 -9.35
C ARG A 16 18.07 7.54 -9.74
N LEU A 17 17.31 6.88 -8.88
CA LEU A 17 16.74 5.54 -9.12
C LEU A 17 15.38 5.59 -9.85
N GLY A 18 14.86 6.79 -10.15
CA GLY A 18 13.59 7.01 -10.83
C GLY A 18 12.34 6.78 -9.97
N TYR A 19 12.49 6.74 -8.64
CA TYR A 19 11.35 6.71 -7.72
C TYR A 19 10.78 8.12 -7.49
N LEU A 20 9.46 8.21 -7.40
CA LEU A 20 8.72 9.47 -7.24
C LEU A 20 8.90 10.10 -5.85
N ALA A 21 9.25 9.31 -4.85
CA ALA A 21 9.54 9.80 -3.50
C ALA A 21 10.50 8.88 -2.76
N ARG A 22 11.19 9.46 -1.78
CA ARG A 22 12.05 8.72 -0.86
C ARG A 22 11.31 7.61 -0.09
N SER A 23 9.99 7.69 0.07
CA SER A 23 9.18 6.66 0.73
C SER A 23 9.25 5.29 0.04
N ALA A 24 9.66 5.22 -1.25
CA ALA A 24 9.94 3.95 -1.93
C ALA A 24 10.93 3.07 -1.17
N PHE A 25 11.96 3.66 -0.54
CA PHE A 25 12.97 2.90 0.20
C PHE A 25 12.40 2.14 1.39
N LYS A 26 11.33 2.66 2.02
CA LYS A 26 10.65 1.95 3.10
C LYS A 26 10.04 0.66 2.59
N LEU A 27 9.25 0.73 1.52
CA LEU A 27 8.58 -0.44 0.96
C LEU A 27 9.59 -1.43 0.36
N LEU A 28 10.66 -0.95 -0.29
CA LEU A 28 11.75 -1.80 -0.76
C LEU A 28 12.39 -2.60 0.39
N GLN A 29 12.62 -1.96 1.53
CA GLN A 29 13.18 -2.65 2.69
C GLN A 29 12.21 -3.66 3.29
N ILE A 30 10.94 -3.26 3.47
CA ILE A 30 9.88 -4.16 3.94
C ILE A 30 9.77 -5.38 3.02
N GLN A 31 9.75 -5.14 1.71
CA GLN A 31 9.68 -6.20 0.72
C GLN A 31 10.90 -7.11 0.75
N LYS A 32 12.11 -6.57 0.92
CA LYS A 32 13.36 -7.35 1.08
C LYS A 32 13.33 -8.25 2.32
N GLN A 33 12.79 -7.75 3.43
CA GLN A 33 12.76 -8.47 4.71
C GLN A 33 11.64 -9.50 4.77
N TYR A 34 10.43 -9.13 4.37
CA TYR A 34 9.21 -9.90 4.62
C TYR A 34 8.61 -10.56 3.38
N LYS A 35 9.04 -10.17 2.16
CA LYS A 35 8.58 -10.76 0.88
C LYS A 35 7.05 -10.80 0.75
N LEU A 36 6.39 -9.71 1.15
CA LEU A 36 4.93 -9.60 1.25
C LEU A 36 4.25 -9.67 -0.12
N ILE A 37 4.81 -8.98 -1.11
CA ILE A 37 4.29 -8.93 -2.48
C ILE A 37 4.92 -10.07 -3.28
N LYS A 38 4.15 -11.10 -3.61
CA LYS A 38 4.61 -12.22 -4.42
C LYS A 38 4.38 -11.92 -5.91
N PRO A 39 5.11 -12.59 -6.82
CA PRO A 39 4.81 -12.47 -8.23
C PRO A 39 3.33 -12.80 -8.52
N GLY A 40 2.65 -11.95 -9.29
CA GLY A 40 1.22 -12.11 -9.59
C GLY A 40 0.25 -11.69 -8.48
N SER A 41 0.71 -11.08 -7.38
CA SER A 41 -0.16 -10.55 -6.33
C SER A 41 -1.18 -9.51 -6.84
N SER A 42 -2.31 -9.41 -6.15
CA SER A 42 -3.22 -8.27 -6.22
C SER A 42 -2.93 -7.33 -5.05
N VAL A 43 -2.51 -6.11 -5.35
CA VAL A 43 -2.06 -5.12 -4.36
C VAL A 43 -3.00 -3.92 -4.37
N LEU A 44 -3.43 -3.49 -3.19
CA LEU A 44 -4.11 -2.21 -2.98
C LEU A 44 -3.19 -1.27 -2.20
N ASP A 45 -3.00 -0.04 -2.68
CA ASP A 45 -2.20 1.00 -2.02
C ASP A 45 -3.10 2.19 -1.66
N LEU A 46 -3.33 2.36 -0.35
CA LEU A 46 -4.16 3.41 0.24
C LEU A 46 -3.33 4.65 0.56
N GLY A 47 -3.77 5.81 0.08
CA GLY A 47 -2.98 7.05 0.20
C GLY A 47 -1.76 7.02 -0.71
N CYS A 48 -1.95 6.56 -1.95
CA CYS A 48 -0.84 6.22 -2.84
C CYS A 48 -0.05 7.42 -3.38
N ALA A 49 -0.48 8.68 -3.17
CA ALA A 49 0.26 9.84 -3.68
C ALA A 49 1.62 10.00 -2.98
N PRO A 50 2.72 10.24 -3.73
CA PRO A 50 2.79 10.58 -5.15
C PRO A 50 2.91 9.39 -6.12
N GLY A 51 2.93 8.15 -5.63
CA GLY A 51 2.98 6.92 -6.43
C GLY A 51 4.23 6.05 -6.21
N ALA A 52 5.07 6.40 -5.22
CA ALA A 52 6.33 5.70 -4.96
C ALA A 52 6.13 4.23 -4.54
N TRP A 53 5.08 3.94 -3.77
CA TRP A 53 4.76 2.57 -3.36
C TRP A 53 4.13 1.76 -4.50
N LEU A 54 3.35 2.39 -5.38
CA LEU A 54 2.88 1.78 -6.63
C LEU A 54 4.03 1.29 -7.51
N GLN A 55 5.12 2.07 -7.63
CA GLN A 55 6.31 1.68 -8.39
C GLN A 55 6.94 0.40 -7.81
N VAL A 56 7.14 0.36 -6.49
CA VAL A 56 7.74 -0.79 -5.82
C VAL A 56 6.81 -2.01 -5.89
N ALA A 57 5.50 -1.83 -5.72
CA ALA A 57 4.52 -2.89 -5.83
C ALA A 57 4.50 -3.50 -7.24
N CYS A 58 4.47 -2.67 -8.29
CA CYS A 58 4.49 -3.12 -9.68
C CYS A 58 5.75 -3.92 -10.00
N GLN A 59 6.92 -3.42 -9.60
CA GLN A 59 8.19 -4.13 -9.78
C GLN A 59 8.21 -5.48 -9.06
N SER A 60 7.56 -5.56 -7.89
CA SER A 60 7.49 -6.79 -7.08
C SER A 60 6.59 -7.87 -7.68
N LEU A 61 5.69 -7.52 -8.61
CA LEU A 61 4.87 -8.51 -9.34
C LEU A 61 5.69 -9.36 -10.32
N GLY A 62 6.92 -8.96 -10.63
CA GLY A 62 7.79 -9.64 -11.57
C GLY A 62 7.30 -9.54 -13.02
N PRO A 63 7.76 -10.43 -13.92
CA PRO A 63 7.40 -10.41 -15.34
C PRO A 63 5.89 -10.43 -15.59
N LEU A 64 5.43 -9.77 -16.66
CA LEU A 64 4.01 -9.67 -17.04
C LEU A 64 3.29 -11.02 -17.12
N LYS A 65 3.98 -12.09 -17.55
CA LYS A 65 3.44 -13.46 -17.62
C LYS A 65 2.94 -14.01 -16.28
N ASN A 66 3.39 -13.45 -15.16
CA ASN A 66 2.94 -13.85 -13.83
C ASN A 66 1.59 -13.21 -13.46
N GLY A 67 1.07 -12.28 -14.27
CA GLY A 67 -0.17 -11.56 -14.00
C GLY A 67 -0.05 -10.61 -12.81
N GLY A 68 -1.12 -10.48 -12.04
CA GLY A 68 -1.24 -9.55 -10.91
C GLY A 68 -1.82 -8.19 -11.27
N SER A 69 -2.09 -7.38 -10.25
CA SER A 69 -2.67 -6.05 -10.38
C SER A 69 -2.22 -5.18 -9.21
N VAL A 70 -2.02 -3.88 -9.46
CA VAL A 70 -1.78 -2.87 -8.42
C VAL A 70 -2.82 -1.78 -8.58
N VAL A 71 -3.60 -1.53 -7.53
CA VAL A 71 -4.60 -0.46 -7.49
C VAL A 71 -4.16 0.56 -6.46
N GLY A 72 -3.94 1.80 -6.87
CA GLY A 72 -3.70 2.93 -5.98
C GLY A 72 -4.94 3.77 -5.81
N ILE A 73 -5.29 4.13 -4.58
CA ILE A 73 -6.37 5.07 -4.28
C ILE A 73 -5.81 6.23 -3.47
N ASP A 74 -6.06 7.44 -3.93
CA ASP A 74 -5.72 8.67 -3.21
C ASP A 74 -6.73 9.76 -3.56
N ILE A 75 -6.91 10.74 -2.68
CA ILE A 75 -7.76 11.91 -2.96
C ILE A 75 -7.13 12.73 -4.09
N LYS A 76 -5.80 12.75 -4.17
CA LYS A 76 -5.03 13.42 -5.21
C LYS A 76 -4.92 12.55 -6.46
N LYS A 77 -4.90 13.20 -7.62
CA LYS A 77 -4.58 12.52 -8.88
C LYS A 77 -3.11 12.08 -8.90
N VAL A 78 -2.89 10.78 -9.04
CA VAL A 78 -1.56 10.17 -9.14
C VAL A 78 -1.26 9.80 -10.59
N LYS A 79 -0.01 10.01 -11.03
CA LYS A 79 0.51 9.52 -12.30
C LYS A 79 1.83 8.82 -12.04
N VAL A 80 1.95 7.57 -12.48
CA VAL A 80 3.18 6.78 -12.34
C VAL A 80 3.94 6.74 -13.68
N PRO A 81 5.28 6.89 -13.68
CA PRO A 81 6.09 6.73 -14.88
C PRO A 81 6.05 5.31 -15.43
N SER A 82 5.99 5.16 -16.74
CA SER A 82 6.05 3.86 -17.44
C SER A 82 7.37 3.12 -17.23
N LEU A 83 8.42 3.81 -16.79
CA LEU A 83 9.72 3.21 -16.49
C LEU A 83 9.66 2.18 -15.34
N HIS A 84 8.74 2.37 -14.39
CA HIS A 84 8.61 1.51 -13.20
C HIS A 84 7.26 0.82 -13.10
N CYS A 85 6.28 1.29 -13.86
CA CYS A 85 4.91 0.76 -13.84
C CYS A 85 4.49 0.33 -15.25
N ASP A 86 3.85 -0.84 -15.32
CA ASP A 86 3.25 -1.36 -16.55
C ASP A 86 1.71 -1.31 -16.47
N ALA A 87 1.04 -1.91 -17.45
CA ALA A 87 -0.41 -1.90 -17.59
C ALA A 87 -1.19 -2.52 -16.40
N ARG A 88 -0.51 -3.19 -15.46
CA ARG A 88 -1.12 -3.74 -14.24
C ARG A 88 -1.39 -2.68 -13.18
N VAL A 89 -0.91 -1.44 -13.32
CA VAL A 89 -1.15 -0.36 -12.36
C VAL A 89 -2.36 0.47 -12.75
N GLN A 90 -3.34 0.55 -11.86
CA GLN A 90 -4.50 1.43 -11.95
C GLN A 90 -4.49 2.43 -10.80
N THR A 91 -4.78 3.69 -11.07
CA THR A 91 -4.92 4.74 -10.05
C THR A 91 -6.34 5.31 -10.05
N VAL A 92 -6.93 5.47 -8.87
CA VAL A 92 -8.26 6.05 -8.68
C VAL A 92 -8.13 7.30 -7.80
N SER A 93 -8.66 8.42 -8.28
CA SER A 93 -8.74 9.66 -7.51
C SER A 93 -10.05 9.66 -6.73
N ALA A 94 -10.01 9.27 -5.47
CA ALA A 94 -11.17 9.19 -4.59
C ALA A 94 -10.76 9.24 -3.12
N ASP A 95 -11.68 9.66 -2.27
CA ASP A 95 -11.56 9.45 -0.83
C ASP A 95 -12.00 8.01 -0.50
N VAL A 96 -11.03 7.17 -0.14
CA VAL A 96 -11.29 5.76 0.17
C VAL A 96 -12.16 5.58 1.42
N MET A 97 -12.18 6.55 2.33
CA MET A 97 -13.02 6.49 3.54
C MET A 97 -14.51 6.64 3.22
N ASN A 98 -14.81 7.32 2.12
CA ASN A 98 -16.16 7.55 1.62
C ASN A 98 -16.53 6.63 0.45
N MET A 99 -15.63 5.74 0.03
CA MET A 99 -15.86 4.82 -1.08
C MET A 99 -16.46 3.50 -0.58
N PRO A 100 -17.62 3.05 -1.12
CA PRO A 100 -18.19 1.77 -0.71
C PRO A 100 -17.21 0.60 -0.92
N LYS A 101 -17.05 -0.27 0.09
CA LYS A 101 -16.15 -1.44 0.01
C LYS A 101 -16.37 -2.29 -1.25
N LYS A 102 -17.63 -2.44 -1.71
CA LYS A 102 -17.95 -3.16 -2.95
C LYS A 102 -17.31 -2.53 -4.19
N GLN A 103 -17.25 -1.19 -4.28
CA GLN A 103 -16.59 -0.50 -5.38
C GLN A 103 -15.07 -0.70 -5.35
N VAL A 104 -14.45 -0.62 -4.16
CA VAL A 104 -13.01 -0.91 -4.03
C VAL A 104 -12.70 -2.36 -4.39
N ARG A 105 -13.55 -3.30 -3.94
CA ARG A 105 -13.44 -4.73 -4.29
C ARG A 105 -13.59 -4.97 -5.79
N ALA A 106 -14.46 -4.24 -6.48
CA ALA A 106 -14.65 -4.37 -7.92
C ALA A 106 -13.39 -4.04 -8.75
N LEU A 107 -12.46 -3.26 -8.18
CA LEU A 107 -11.15 -2.97 -8.79
C LEU A 107 -10.17 -4.15 -8.68
N SER A 108 -10.44 -5.13 -7.81
CA SER A 108 -9.58 -6.30 -7.66
C SER A 108 -9.86 -7.36 -8.74
N PRO A 109 -8.85 -8.16 -9.14
CA PRO A 109 -9.05 -9.27 -10.06
C PRO A 109 -10.16 -10.22 -9.60
N GLN A 110 -11.11 -10.49 -10.51
CA GLN A 110 -12.28 -11.33 -10.26
C GLN A 110 -13.09 -10.92 -9.00
N GLN A 111 -12.96 -9.66 -8.56
CA GLN A 111 -13.62 -9.11 -7.37
C GLN A 111 -13.32 -9.89 -6.07
N LYS A 112 -12.20 -10.61 -6.01
CA LYS A 112 -11.83 -11.46 -4.86
C LYS A 112 -11.14 -10.71 -3.72
N GLY A 113 -10.88 -9.41 -3.88
CA GLY A 113 -10.09 -8.61 -2.95
C GLY A 113 -8.58 -8.70 -3.25
N PHE A 114 -7.78 -8.26 -2.30
CA PHE A 114 -6.34 -8.04 -2.47
C PHE A 114 -5.52 -8.99 -1.60
N SER A 115 -4.46 -9.59 -2.15
CA SER A 115 -3.54 -10.40 -1.34
C SER A 115 -2.58 -9.56 -0.51
N VAL A 116 -2.36 -8.30 -0.90
CA VAL A 116 -1.61 -7.31 -0.13
C VAL A 116 -2.35 -5.99 -0.10
N ILE A 117 -2.51 -5.41 1.08
CA ILE A 117 -2.99 -4.03 1.26
C ILE A 117 -1.87 -3.23 1.91
N LEU A 118 -1.56 -2.08 1.33
CA LEU A 118 -0.58 -1.12 1.79
C LEU A 118 -1.31 0.17 2.17
N SER A 119 -0.85 0.86 3.20
CA SER A 119 -1.33 2.19 3.57
C SER A 119 -0.15 3.10 3.87
N ASP A 120 0.12 4.05 2.95
CA ASP A 120 1.05 5.17 3.13
C ASP A 120 0.31 6.47 3.53
N MET A 121 -1.00 6.36 3.82
CA MET A 121 -1.85 7.45 4.30
C MET A 121 -1.19 8.21 5.44
N CYS A 122 -1.20 9.54 5.34
CA CYS A 122 -0.62 10.43 6.32
C CYS A 122 -1.55 11.62 6.51
N PRO A 123 -1.88 12.01 7.76
CA PRO A 123 -2.69 13.20 7.98
C PRO A 123 -1.90 14.46 7.60
N SER A 124 -2.60 15.58 7.51
CA SER A 124 -1.93 16.89 7.44
C SER A 124 -1.20 17.12 8.77
N VAL A 125 0.13 17.16 8.71
CA VAL A 125 1.01 17.27 9.88
C VAL A 125 0.92 18.69 10.44
N SER A 126 0.45 18.81 11.67
CA SER A 126 0.34 20.08 12.39
C SER A 126 1.66 20.52 13.04
N GLY A 127 2.60 19.58 13.20
CA GLY A 127 3.85 19.78 13.92
C GLY A 127 3.74 19.47 15.42
N ILE A 128 2.56 19.07 15.90
CA ILE A 128 2.33 18.64 17.27
C ILE A 128 2.38 17.11 17.29
N PRO A 129 3.47 16.48 17.79
CA PRO A 129 3.72 15.05 17.59
C PRO A 129 2.59 14.14 18.07
N ILE A 130 2.05 14.42 19.26
CA ILE A 130 0.97 13.62 19.86
C ILE A 130 -0.30 13.67 18.99
N LYS A 131 -0.67 14.87 18.52
CA LYS A 131 -1.84 15.06 17.65
C LYS A 131 -1.64 14.37 16.31
N ASP A 132 -0.48 14.54 15.70
CA ASP A 132 -0.17 13.97 14.40
C ASP A 132 -0.12 12.43 14.46
N ALA A 133 0.42 11.87 15.55
CA ALA A 133 0.42 10.43 15.80
C ALA A 133 -1.00 9.88 16.01
N ALA A 134 -1.86 10.58 16.78
CA ALA A 134 -3.25 10.17 17.00
C ALA A 134 -4.04 10.14 15.68
N LEU A 135 -3.93 11.18 14.86
CA LEU A 135 -4.57 11.23 13.54
C LEU A 135 -4.02 10.15 12.59
N SER A 136 -2.71 9.86 12.67
CA SER A 136 -2.11 8.77 11.90
C SER A 136 -2.62 7.41 12.35
N ALA A 137 -2.84 7.20 13.65
CA ALA A 137 -3.40 5.97 14.18
C ALA A 137 -4.86 5.80 13.73
N GLU A 138 -5.65 6.86 13.71
CA GLU A 138 -7.03 6.84 13.21
C GLU A 138 -7.10 6.40 11.74
N LEU A 139 -6.28 7.00 10.86
CA LEU A 139 -6.17 6.57 9.47
C LEU A 139 -5.72 5.11 9.34
N GLY A 140 -4.81 4.66 10.21
CA GLY A 140 -4.39 3.27 10.29
C GLY A 140 -5.53 2.33 10.68
N MET A 141 -6.34 2.71 11.67
CA MET A 141 -7.51 1.92 12.09
C MET A 141 -8.57 1.84 10.99
N GLN A 142 -8.77 2.91 10.23
CA GLN A 142 -9.67 2.89 9.07
C GLN A 142 -9.13 1.97 7.96
N ALA A 143 -7.82 2.01 7.66
CA ALA A 143 -7.18 1.07 6.74
C ALA A 143 -7.35 -0.39 7.20
N LEU A 144 -7.19 -0.65 8.49
CA LEU A 144 -7.43 -1.96 9.09
C LEU A 144 -8.88 -2.40 8.90
N GLY A 145 -9.86 -1.54 9.22
CA GLY A 145 -11.28 -1.84 9.06
C GLY A 145 -11.69 -2.13 7.62
N LEU A 146 -11.11 -1.41 6.64
CA LEU A 146 -11.28 -1.70 5.22
C LEU A 146 -10.68 -3.06 4.84
N ALA A 147 -9.49 -3.36 5.36
CA ALA A 147 -8.76 -4.59 5.06
C ALA A 147 -9.45 -5.83 5.63
N VAL A 148 -9.80 -5.85 6.91
CA VAL A 148 -10.30 -7.06 7.58
C VAL A 148 -11.83 -7.14 7.67
N GLY A 149 -12.52 -6.02 7.38
CA GLY A 149 -13.96 -5.87 7.64
C GLY A 149 -14.18 -5.39 9.07
N GLN A 150 -15.34 -4.82 9.36
CA GLN A 150 -15.69 -4.65 10.77
C GLN A 150 -16.15 -6.01 11.25
N ALA A 151 -15.65 -6.48 12.40
CA ALA A 151 -16.40 -7.50 13.13
C ALA A 151 -17.73 -6.83 13.45
N SER A 152 -18.85 -7.40 12.97
CA SER A 152 -20.21 -6.96 13.28
C SER A 152 -20.27 -6.51 14.73
N SER A 153 -20.18 -5.20 14.92
CA SER A 153 -20.16 -4.61 16.24
C SER A 153 -21.60 -4.56 16.67
N ALA A 154 -21.94 -5.38 17.66
CA ALA A 154 -23.19 -5.29 18.39
C ALA A 154 -23.20 -3.97 19.19
N TYR A 155 -23.44 -2.86 18.51
CA TYR A 155 -24.01 -1.66 19.12
C TYR A 155 -25.31 -1.38 18.36
N PRO A 156 -26.48 -1.49 19.02
CA PRO A 156 -27.74 -1.23 18.37
C PRO A 156 -27.79 0.26 18.01
N ALA A 157 -27.72 0.56 16.72
CA ALA A 157 -28.18 1.84 16.20
C ALA A 157 -29.71 1.83 16.30
N GLU A 158 -30.24 2.85 16.95
CA GLU A 158 -31.67 3.00 17.25
C GLU A 158 -32.53 2.89 15.98
N ASP A 159 -33.64 2.16 16.14
CA ASP A 159 -34.67 1.91 15.13
C ASP A 159 -35.31 3.21 14.61
N ILE A 160 -35.26 3.44 13.29
CA ILE A 160 -36.34 4.15 12.59
C ILE A 160 -36.68 3.39 11.29
N HIS A 161 -37.94 2.95 11.25
CA HIS A 161 -38.61 2.16 10.23
C HIS A 161 -38.39 2.58 8.76
N ARG A 162 -38.25 1.58 7.89
CA ARG A 162 -38.88 1.56 6.56
C ARG A 162 -38.93 0.15 5.97
N GLU A 163 -40.14 -0.35 5.78
CA GLU A 163 -40.43 -1.52 4.94
C GLU A 163 -40.18 -1.19 3.46
N GLY A 164 -39.68 -2.18 2.72
CA GLY A 164 -39.43 -2.08 1.29
C GLY A 164 -38.73 -3.33 0.75
N GLN A 165 -39.54 -4.30 0.36
CA GLN A 165 -39.23 -5.60 -0.22
C GLN A 165 -38.44 -5.51 -1.55
N LEU A 166 -37.56 -6.49 -1.82
CA LEU A 166 -37.42 -7.29 -3.07
C LEU A 166 -35.97 -7.86 -3.25
N ASP A 167 -35.90 -9.20 -3.19
CA ASP A 167 -35.29 -10.15 -4.14
C ASP A 167 -33.77 -10.27 -4.36
N GLY A 168 -33.28 -11.52 -4.28
CA GLY A 168 -32.18 -12.01 -5.13
C GLY A 168 -30.92 -12.48 -4.41
N SER A 169 -30.70 -13.80 -4.42
CA SER A 169 -29.54 -14.52 -3.90
C SER A 169 -28.17 -13.96 -4.36
N ASP A 170 -27.36 -13.50 -3.41
CA ASP A 170 -25.90 -13.50 -3.52
C ASP A 170 -25.30 -13.79 -2.13
N SER A 171 -25.06 -15.06 -1.84
CA SER A 171 -24.34 -15.50 -0.64
C SER A 171 -22.83 -15.33 -0.80
N GLY A 172 -22.39 -14.11 -1.11
CA GLY A 172 -21.04 -13.63 -0.85
C GLY A 172 -21.02 -12.89 0.51
N PRO A 173 -19.93 -12.93 1.31
CA PRO A 173 -19.94 -12.31 2.62
C PRO A 173 -19.96 -10.80 2.43
N ALA A 174 -21.15 -10.21 2.49
CA ALA A 174 -21.40 -8.77 2.36
C ALA A 174 -20.66 -7.94 3.42
N ASP A 175 -20.11 -8.60 4.45
CA ASP A 175 -19.32 -8.00 5.53
C ASP A 175 -17.79 -8.32 5.45
N GLY A 176 -17.34 -9.05 4.43
CA GLY A 176 -15.93 -9.43 4.28
C GLY A 176 -15.02 -8.23 3.95
N GLY A 177 -13.93 -8.08 4.71
CA GLY A 177 -12.85 -7.13 4.42
C GLY A 177 -12.19 -7.33 3.05
N LEU A 178 -11.52 -6.30 2.55
CA LEU A 178 -10.86 -6.28 1.24
C LEU A 178 -9.62 -7.19 1.14
N LEU A 179 -9.05 -7.59 2.28
CA LEU A 179 -7.87 -8.44 2.34
C LEU A 179 -8.26 -9.91 2.20
N GLN A 180 -7.59 -10.61 1.29
CA GLN A 180 -7.75 -12.05 1.13
C GLN A 180 -7.19 -12.79 2.37
N GLN A 181 -7.76 -13.95 2.68
CA GLN A 181 -7.25 -14.82 3.74
C GLN A 181 -5.78 -15.17 3.49
N GLY A 182 -4.95 -15.11 4.54
CA GLY A 182 -3.51 -15.30 4.47
C GLY A 182 -2.75 -14.11 3.88
N GLY A 183 -3.46 -13.04 3.48
CA GLY A 183 -2.87 -11.83 2.93
C GLY A 183 -2.10 -11.00 3.95
N HIS A 184 -1.45 -9.95 3.44
CA HIS A 184 -0.60 -9.04 4.21
C HIS A 184 -1.17 -7.63 4.23
N LEU A 185 -1.25 -7.01 5.40
CA LEU A 185 -1.56 -5.60 5.58
C LEU A 185 -0.33 -4.85 6.09
N VAL A 186 0.06 -3.78 5.41
CA VAL A 186 1.12 -2.86 5.85
C VAL A 186 0.50 -1.50 6.13
N ILE A 187 0.69 -0.97 7.34
CA ILE A 187 0.22 0.36 7.72
C ILE A 187 1.40 1.18 8.19
N LYS A 188 1.59 2.35 7.57
CA LYS A 188 2.50 3.37 8.07
C LYS A 188 1.82 4.16 9.18
N LEU A 189 2.55 4.37 10.26
CA LEU A 189 2.15 5.24 11.37
C LEU A 189 3.19 6.35 11.56
N LEU A 190 2.76 7.51 12.06
CA LEU A 190 3.67 8.51 12.62
C LEU A 190 4.11 8.08 14.03
N GLU A 191 5.32 8.45 14.41
CA GLU A 191 5.89 8.06 15.72
C GLU A 191 5.13 8.72 16.87
N SER A 192 4.84 7.93 17.91
CA SER A 192 4.58 8.37 19.27
C SER A 192 5.54 7.62 20.20
N GLU A 193 5.65 8.04 21.47
CA GLU A 193 6.44 7.32 22.47
C GLU A 193 6.01 5.84 22.59
N ASP A 194 4.75 5.52 22.26
CA ASP A 194 4.14 4.18 22.35
C ASP A 194 4.36 3.28 21.11
N VAL A 195 4.76 3.84 19.96
CA VAL A 195 4.89 3.11 18.70
C VAL A 195 6.27 3.30 18.09
N GLN A 196 7.26 2.60 18.66
CA GLN A 196 8.61 2.53 18.12
C GLN A 196 8.80 1.30 17.22
N GLY A 197 9.36 1.52 16.03
CA GLY A 197 9.86 0.45 15.16
C GLY A 197 8.85 -0.19 14.21
N VAL A 198 9.20 -1.38 13.73
CA VAL A 198 8.38 -2.23 12.87
C VAL A 198 7.80 -3.36 13.73
N LYS A 199 6.48 -3.48 13.80
CA LYS A 199 5.78 -4.53 14.57
C LYS A 199 5.07 -5.47 13.60
N PHE A 200 5.47 -6.74 13.56
CA PHE A 200 4.79 -7.78 12.81
C PHE A 200 3.92 -8.60 13.76
N THR A 201 2.63 -8.70 13.45
CA THR A 201 1.69 -9.54 14.18
C THR A 201 0.92 -10.43 13.21
N SER A 202 0.77 -11.70 13.57
CA SER A 202 -0.14 -12.61 12.87
C SER A 202 -1.39 -12.72 13.73
N SER A 203 -2.55 -12.39 13.15
CA SER A 203 -3.85 -12.49 13.84
C SER A 203 -4.74 -13.43 13.04
N GLY A 204 -4.82 -14.68 13.50
CA GLY A 204 -5.66 -15.74 12.95
C GLY A 204 -5.54 -15.92 11.43
N ARG A 205 -6.35 -15.17 10.68
CA ARG A 205 -6.50 -15.25 9.21
C ARG A 205 -5.59 -14.29 8.42
N TYR A 206 -4.94 -13.32 9.06
CA TYR A 206 -4.22 -12.25 8.37
C TYR A 206 -2.86 -11.94 9.01
N ASN A 207 -1.96 -11.39 8.21
CA ASN A 207 -0.65 -10.91 8.66
C ASN A 207 -0.63 -9.38 8.64
N LEU A 208 -0.33 -8.73 9.77
CA LEU A 208 -0.28 -7.28 9.91
C LEU A 208 1.16 -6.82 10.21
N LEU A 209 1.60 -5.80 9.49
CA LEU A 209 2.87 -5.11 9.68
C LEU A 209 2.66 -3.61 9.89
N LEU A 210 2.96 -3.12 11.09
CA LEU A 210 2.93 -1.70 11.42
C LEU A 210 4.34 -1.11 11.26
N VAL A 211 4.45 0.05 10.64
CA VAL A 211 5.74 0.68 10.29
C VAL A 211 5.76 2.16 10.68
N SER A 212 6.55 2.52 11.69
CA SER A 212 6.64 3.93 12.13
C SER A 212 7.88 4.68 11.63
N LYS A 213 9.00 3.98 11.34
CA LYS A 213 10.28 4.63 11.01
C LYS A 213 10.81 4.25 9.63
N MET A 214 11.50 5.20 8.99
CA MET A 214 12.39 4.91 7.88
C MET A 214 13.63 4.24 8.48
N CYS A 215 13.84 2.95 8.24
CA CYS A 215 15.08 2.32 8.65
C CYS A 215 16.27 2.96 7.92
N SER A 216 17.39 3.12 8.64
CA SER A 216 18.61 3.70 8.09
C SER A 216 19.15 2.86 6.92
N LEU A 217 19.65 3.55 5.88
CA LEU A 217 20.03 3.02 4.56
C LEU A 217 21.21 2.04 4.54
N SER A 218 21.90 1.82 5.68
CA SER A 218 23.12 0.98 5.73
C SER A 218 22.89 -0.44 5.18
N SER A 219 21.65 -0.93 5.19
CA SER A 219 21.27 -2.27 4.76
C SER A 219 20.77 -2.40 3.29
N LEU A 220 20.50 -1.29 2.58
CA LEU A 220 19.92 -1.32 1.23
C LEU A 220 20.94 -1.09 0.10
N CYS A 221 21.95 -0.25 0.32
CA CYS A 221 22.89 0.18 -0.72
C CYS A 221 23.72 -0.99 -1.30
N HIS A 222 24.02 -2.01 -0.49
CA HIS A 222 24.84 -3.15 -0.92
C HIS A 222 24.14 -4.08 -1.94
N SER A 223 22.81 -4.15 -2.00
CA SER A 223 22.13 -5.15 -2.86
C SER A 223 21.66 -4.63 -4.22
N GLN A 224 21.54 -3.30 -4.43
CA GLN A 224 21.06 -2.76 -5.72
C GLN A 224 22.19 -2.52 -6.73
N SER A 225 23.45 -2.43 -6.31
CA SER A 225 24.58 -2.30 -7.23
C SER A 225 24.80 -3.58 -8.06
N SER A 226 24.52 -4.76 -7.49
CA SER A 226 24.65 -6.04 -8.21
C SER A 226 23.53 -6.33 -9.21
N ALA A 227 22.34 -5.75 -9.06
CA ALA A 227 21.19 -6.05 -9.93
C ALA A 227 21.24 -5.32 -11.29
N LYS A 228 22.03 -4.23 -11.42
CA LYS A 228 22.18 -3.50 -12.69
C LYS A 228 23.22 -4.11 -13.65
N PHE A 229 24.07 -5.02 -13.20
CA PHE A 229 25.09 -5.65 -14.04
C PHE A 229 24.67 -6.98 -14.70
N ALA A 230 23.55 -7.58 -14.30
CA ALA A 230 23.16 -8.92 -14.78
C ALA A 230 22.38 -8.93 -16.12
N ASN A 231 22.05 -7.77 -16.72
CA ASN A 231 21.21 -7.70 -17.92
C ASN A 231 21.92 -7.21 -19.20
N HIS A 232 23.26 -7.26 -19.26
CA HIS A 232 24.03 -6.82 -20.44
C HIS A 232 25.17 -7.76 -20.86
N SER A 233 24.97 -9.08 -20.77
CA SER A 233 25.91 -10.05 -21.33
C SER A 233 25.22 -11.30 -21.89
N SER A 234 24.47 -11.12 -22.97
CA SER A 234 24.10 -12.24 -23.86
C SER A 234 23.77 -11.72 -25.25
N GLY A 235 24.79 -11.55 -26.08
CA GLY A 235 24.62 -11.31 -27.51
C GLY A 235 25.95 -11.16 -28.26
N ARG A 236 26.14 -12.04 -29.26
CA ARG A 236 27.25 -12.16 -30.26
C ARG A 236 28.38 -13.10 -29.80
N HIS A 237 28.84 -14.12 -30.54
CA HIS A 237 28.86 -14.38 -31.98
C HIS A 237 28.79 -15.89 -32.31
N HIS A 238 27.95 -16.26 -33.28
CA HIS A 238 28.18 -17.38 -34.20
C HIS A 238 27.78 -16.90 -35.60
N GLY A 239 28.66 -17.13 -36.58
CA GLY A 239 28.61 -16.58 -37.94
C GLY A 239 29.97 -16.04 -38.33
#